data_AF-W5N0V1-F1
#
_entry.id   AF-W5N0V1-F1
#
_cell.length_a   1.000
_cell.length_b   1.000
_cell.length_c   1.000
_cell.angle_alpha   90.00
_cell.angle_beta   90.00
_cell.angle_gamma   90.00
#
_symmetry.space_group_name_H-M   'P 1'
#
loop_
_entity.id
_entity.type
_entity.pdbx_description
1 polymer ?
#
loop_
_entity_poly.entity_id
_entity_poly.type
_entity_poly.pdbx_seq_one_letter_code
_entity_poly.pdbx_strand_id
1 'polypeptide(L)'
;MVIEEVSVLQTQLEIEKSCRENAEALATKLNCENRKLKYLSLTSRPCLDELLPSISDCIALEEEAEPQDPSPDPFTQYQQQVKDLQETVSVLLEEKKQLTCQLQDQQSQIEELTARIEKDQAEMKELHKTVEQQSKTIKRFNRVSVMAAQEYEDLREQLDLEQSLRQKAESYAHEMLVKQKEANRQSMILLQQADPSLQLLKALEDVASITKTLEDERQQHQQKVKELELELQESALRLKLSEQQKHLELVEEEKREADVRIQQLEEKNSQLESQVQELLDVQKTQPSELGTALHALVLSSLAFERCFRELLSLIAIMRKSSKNSKGPLKAEPAPVSGPVDDVKVKAVNEMMERIKHGVVLRPVKGQDTKQPQPPEEKQQESAMEELKGILDNVKKSPSRGFPEVAPGKKDSELEVILRRRRKQACDPETGGEVFYGKQI
;
A
#
# COMPACT_ATOMS: atom_id res chain seq x y z
N MET A 1 -2.89 -49.45 -10.54
CA MET A 1 -2.47 -50.37 -11.62
C MET A 1 -1.30 -49.82 -12.43
N VAL A 2 -1.47 -48.94 -13.44
CA VAL A 2 -0.33 -48.47 -14.27
C VAL A 2 0.75 -47.73 -13.46
N ILE A 3 0.37 -46.89 -12.50
CA ILE A 3 1.32 -46.14 -11.66
C ILE A 3 2.13 -47.08 -10.75
N GLU A 4 1.49 -48.11 -10.21
CA GLU A 4 2.16 -49.11 -9.34
C GLU A 4 3.12 -49.97 -10.17
N GLU A 5 2.73 -50.42 -11.36
CA GLU A 5 3.60 -51.17 -12.28
C GLU A 5 4.83 -50.35 -12.68
N VAL A 6 4.65 -49.05 -12.96
CA VAL A 6 5.77 -48.14 -13.25
C VAL A 6 6.69 -47.99 -12.03
N SER A 7 6.16 -47.87 -10.82
CA SER A 7 6.99 -47.80 -9.61
C SER A 7 7.78 -49.09 -9.36
N VAL A 8 7.17 -50.26 -9.59
CA VAL A 8 7.83 -51.56 -9.44
C VAL A 8 8.95 -51.71 -10.45
N LEU A 9 8.72 -51.32 -11.71
CA LEU A 9 9.75 -51.33 -12.76
C LEU A 9 10.89 -50.36 -12.47
N GLN A 10 10.60 -49.18 -11.91
CA GLN A 10 11.62 -48.23 -11.48
C GLN A 10 12.48 -48.79 -10.34
N THR A 11 11.87 -49.40 -9.33
CA THR A 11 12.60 -50.08 -8.25
C THR A 11 13.45 -51.23 -8.78
N GLN A 12 12.92 -52.04 -9.70
CA GLN A 12 13.67 -53.15 -10.29
C GLN A 12 14.87 -52.67 -11.10
N LEU A 13 14.71 -51.58 -11.87
CA LEU A 13 15.79 -50.96 -12.64
C LEU A 13 16.88 -50.40 -11.72
N GLU A 14 16.51 -49.81 -10.59
CA GLU A 14 17.44 -49.27 -9.61
C GLU A 14 18.23 -50.38 -8.90
N ILE A 15 17.56 -51.49 -8.54
CA ILE A 15 18.21 -52.69 -8.03
C ILE A 15 19.21 -53.23 -9.07
N GLU A 16 18.81 -53.39 -10.34
CA GLU A 16 19.68 -53.91 -11.39
C GLU A 16 20.92 -53.02 -11.61
N LYS A 17 20.76 -51.70 -11.61
CA LYS A 17 21.87 -50.74 -11.68
C LYS A 17 22.83 -50.92 -10.51
N SER A 18 22.31 -50.98 -9.28
CA SER A 18 23.14 -51.16 -8.09
C SER A 18 23.91 -52.49 -8.10
N CYS A 19 23.30 -53.57 -8.60
CA CYS A 19 23.94 -54.87 -8.73
C CYS A 19 25.08 -54.84 -9.77
N ARG A 20 24.87 -54.18 -10.91
CA ARG A 20 25.89 -54.01 -11.96
C ARG A 20 27.09 -53.21 -11.44
N GLU A 21 26.84 -52.07 -10.82
CA GLU A 21 27.89 -51.21 -10.24
C GLU A 21 28.70 -51.95 -9.16
N ASN A 22 28.02 -52.70 -8.28
CA ASN A 22 28.70 -53.51 -7.27
C ASN A 22 29.56 -54.63 -7.88
N ALA A 23 29.08 -55.28 -8.94
CA ALA A 23 29.85 -56.31 -9.63
C ALA A 23 31.12 -55.74 -10.30
N GLU A 24 31.01 -54.56 -10.94
CA GLU A 24 32.14 -53.85 -11.53
C GLU A 24 33.16 -53.41 -10.47
N ALA A 25 32.70 -52.91 -9.32
CA ALA A 25 33.55 -52.55 -8.20
C ALA A 25 34.30 -53.77 -7.63
N LEU A 26 33.64 -54.93 -7.52
CA LEU A 26 34.29 -56.17 -7.09
C LEU A 26 35.31 -56.68 -8.11
N ALA A 27 34.98 -56.64 -9.40
CA ALA A 27 35.89 -57.06 -10.47
C ALA A 27 37.15 -56.18 -10.53
N THR A 28 37.00 -54.86 -10.40
CA THR A 28 38.14 -53.93 -10.35
C THR A 28 38.99 -54.15 -9.10
N LYS A 29 38.37 -54.38 -7.94
CA LYS A 29 39.10 -54.72 -6.71
C LYS A 29 39.90 -56.02 -6.83
N LEU A 30 39.28 -57.08 -7.34
CA LEU A 30 39.96 -58.36 -7.57
C LEU A 30 41.11 -58.22 -8.57
N ASN A 31 40.95 -57.44 -9.64
CA ASN A 31 42.05 -57.17 -10.58
C ASN A 31 43.22 -56.43 -9.93
N CYS A 32 42.94 -55.44 -9.08
CA CYS A 32 43.97 -54.73 -8.32
C CYS A 32 44.70 -55.66 -7.33
N GLU A 33 43.95 -56.50 -6.60
CA GLU A 33 44.53 -57.49 -5.68
C GLU A 33 45.37 -58.53 -6.43
N ASN A 34 44.89 -59.05 -7.56
CA ASN A 34 45.62 -60.01 -8.39
C ASN A 34 46.90 -59.40 -8.97
N ARG A 35 46.85 -58.13 -9.39
CA ARG A 35 48.04 -57.38 -9.83
C ARG A 35 49.05 -57.21 -8.69
N LYS A 36 48.58 -56.91 -7.48
CA LYS A 36 49.42 -56.81 -6.27
C LYS A 36 50.06 -58.17 -5.92
N LEU A 37 49.29 -59.26 -5.96
CA LEU A 37 49.79 -60.61 -5.72
C LEU A 37 50.79 -61.05 -6.79
N LYS A 38 50.53 -60.75 -8.06
CA LYS A 38 51.45 -61.01 -9.17
C LYS A 38 52.76 -60.23 -8.99
N TYR A 39 52.67 -58.96 -8.57
CA TYR A 39 53.85 -58.17 -8.24
C TYR A 39 54.64 -58.78 -7.09
N LEU A 40 53.98 -59.10 -5.96
CA LEU A 40 54.63 -59.74 -4.82
C LEU A 40 55.29 -61.07 -5.18
N SER A 41 54.59 -61.91 -5.96
CA SER A 41 55.11 -63.20 -6.43
C SER A 41 56.31 -63.06 -7.37
N LEU A 42 56.34 -62.02 -8.21
CA LEU A 42 57.49 -61.74 -9.07
C LEU A 42 58.67 -61.20 -8.26
N THR A 43 58.42 -60.31 -7.30
CA THR A 43 59.47 -59.73 -6.45
C THR A 43 60.04 -60.73 -5.44
N SER A 44 59.27 -61.73 -4.99
CA SER A 44 59.75 -62.78 -4.10
C SER A 44 60.52 -63.90 -4.83
N ARG A 45 60.43 -63.96 -6.16
CA ARG A 45 61.03 -65.04 -6.97
C ARG A 45 62.57 -65.00 -7.03
N PRO A 46 63.23 -63.83 -7.15
CA PRO A 46 64.69 -63.72 -7.03
C PRO A 46 65.21 -64.19 -5.66
N CYS A 47 64.48 -63.90 -4.58
CA CYS A 47 64.87 -64.32 -3.23
C CYS A 47 64.76 -65.85 -3.03
N LEU A 48 63.84 -66.53 -3.76
CA LEU A 48 63.75 -67.99 -3.78
C LEU A 48 64.82 -68.66 -4.64
N ASP A 49 65.25 -68.02 -5.75
CA ASP A 49 66.38 -68.49 -6.56
C ASP A 49 67.73 -68.38 -5.81
N GLU A 50 67.85 -67.42 -4.89
CA GLU A 50 69.05 -67.20 -4.07
C GLU A 50 69.10 -68.10 -2.82
N LEU A 51 67.95 -68.55 -2.32
CA LEU A 51 67.82 -69.47 -1.17
C LEU A 51 67.90 -70.96 -1.53
N LEU A 52 67.84 -71.29 -2.82
CA LEU A 52 68.12 -72.64 -3.34
C LEU A 52 69.37 -72.58 -4.21
N PRO A 53 70.56 -72.81 -3.65
CA PRO A 53 71.73 -73.11 -4.45
C PRO A 53 71.38 -74.28 -5.39
N SER A 54 71.65 -74.11 -6.68
CA SER A 54 71.66 -75.23 -7.62
C SER A 54 72.48 -76.36 -6.99
N ILE A 55 71.91 -77.57 -6.91
CA ILE A 55 72.50 -78.75 -6.24
C ILE A 55 73.86 -79.17 -6.87
N SER A 56 74.34 -78.43 -7.88
CA SER A 56 75.59 -78.68 -8.60
C SER A 56 76.86 -78.13 -7.93
N ASP A 57 76.78 -77.18 -6.99
CA ASP A 57 77.98 -76.45 -6.52
C ASP A 57 78.50 -76.84 -5.13
N CYS A 58 77.93 -77.89 -4.51
CA CYS A 58 78.41 -78.39 -3.20
C CYS A 58 79.38 -79.59 -3.28
N ILE A 59 79.98 -79.87 -4.46
CA ILE A 59 80.96 -80.99 -4.63
C ILE A 59 82.29 -80.49 -5.24
N ALA A 60 82.72 -79.28 -4.90
CA ALA A 60 84.07 -78.79 -5.22
C ALA A 60 84.99 -78.90 -3.98
N LEU A 61 85.53 -80.11 -3.81
CA LEU A 61 86.86 -80.47 -3.28
C LEU A 61 87.39 -79.66 -2.07
N GLU A 62 87.32 -80.28 -0.90
CA GLU A 62 88.30 -80.12 0.17
C GLU A 62 89.65 -80.65 -0.33
N GLU A 63 90.58 -79.75 -0.65
CA GLU A 63 91.99 -80.08 -0.91
C GLU A 63 92.78 -79.83 0.39
N GLU A 64 92.85 -80.88 1.20
CA GLU A 64 93.83 -81.05 2.26
C GLU A 64 95.22 -81.26 1.64
N ALA A 65 96.11 -80.29 1.82
CA ALA A 65 97.54 -80.48 1.63
C ALA A 65 98.31 -79.65 2.68
N GLU A 66 98.72 -80.30 3.77
CA GLU A 66 99.83 -79.84 4.60
C GLU A 66 101.21 -80.02 3.86
N PRO A 67 102.38 -79.75 4.48
CA PRO A 67 103.12 -78.51 4.33
C PRO A 67 104.58 -78.75 3.84
N GLN A 68 105.33 -77.71 3.42
CA GLN A 68 106.80 -77.64 3.62
C GLN A 68 107.44 -76.30 3.17
N ASP A 69 107.95 -75.57 4.18
CA ASP A 69 109.18 -74.74 4.32
C ASP A 69 109.64 -73.69 3.26
N PRO A 70 110.19 -72.51 3.67
CA PRO A 70 111.19 -72.35 4.73
C PRO A 70 110.93 -71.24 5.79
N SER A 71 111.04 -71.65 7.06
CA SER A 71 111.37 -70.90 8.29
C SER A 71 111.89 -69.43 8.17
N PRO A 72 111.10 -68.44 8.62
CA PRO A 72 111.47 -67.55 9.72
C PRO A 72 111.22 -68.26 11.07
N ASP A 73 112.03 -67.99 12.09
CA ASP A 73 111.94 -68.60 13.43
C ASP A 73 110.47 -68.77 13.91
N PRO A 74 110.00 -70.01 14.18
CA PRO A 74 108.59 -70.30 14.48
C PRO A 74 108.01 -69.40 15.59
N PHE A 75 108.84 -68.99 16.54
CA PHE A 75 108.44 -68.09 17.63
C PHE A 75 108.04 -66.69 17.14
N THR A 76 108.75 -66.11 16.16
CA THR A 76 108.39 -64.79 15.60
C THR A 76 107.13 -64.85 14.75
N GLN A 77 106.89 -65.97 14.06
CA GLN A 77 105.65 -66.20 13.31
C GLN A 77 104.43 -66.28 14.23
N TYR A 78 104.50 -67.05 15.31
CA TYR A 78 103.44 -67.08 16.33
C TYR A 78 103.25 -65.73 17.01
N GLN A 79 104.33 -64.99 17.28
CA GLN A 79 104.25 -63.66 17.88
C GLN A 79 103.58 -62.63 16.95
N GLN A 80 103.83 -62.70 15.63
CA GLN A 80 103.14 -61.86 14.65
C GLN A 80 101.67 -62.24 14.52
N GLN A 81 101.35 -63.54 14.46
CA GLN A 81 99.98 -64.02 14.40
C GLN A 81 99.14 -63.58 15.62
N VAL A 82 99.73 -63.60 16.83
CA VAL A 82 99.06 -63.10 18.04
C VAL A 82 98.79 -61.59 17.95
N LYS A 83 99.71 -60.79 17.38
CA LYS A 83 99.51 -59.35 17.16
C LYS A 83 98.40 -59.09 16.15
N ASP A 84 98.42 -59.77 15.01
CA ASP A 84 97.41 -59.60 13.95
C ASP A 84 96.01 -59.99 14.47
N LEU A 85 95.93 -61.06 15.27
CA LEU A 85 94.69 -61.44 15.96
C LEU A 85 94.26 -60.38 17.00
N GLN A 86 95.18 -59.79 17.77
CA GLN A 86 94.86 -58.72 18.72
C GLN A 86 94.33 -57.46 18.02
N GLU A 87 94.91 -57.09 16.87
CA GLU A 87 94.44 -55.97 16.06
C GLU A 87 93.05 -56.27 15.47
N THR A 88 92.86 -57.47 14.92
CA THR A 88 91.57 -57.94 14.41
C THR A 88 90.50 -57.92 15.50
N VAL A 89 90.80 -58.41 16.71
CA VAL A 89 89.89 -58.36 17.87
C VAL A 89 89.59 -56.91 18.26
N SER A 90 90.58 -56.00 18.19
CA SER A 90 90.38 -54.59 18.49
C SER A 90 89.43 -53.92 17.50
N VAL A 91 89.61 -54.15 16.19
CA VAL A 91 88.72 -53.65 15.12
C VAL A 91 87.31 -54.20 15.31
N LEU A 92 87.17 -55.52 15.51
CA LEU A 92 85.86 -56.15 15.73
C LEU A 92 85.16 -55.60 16.99
N LEU A 93 85.91 -55.25 18.04
CA LEU A 93 85.34 -54.62 19.25
C LEU A 93 84.89 -53.18 18.97
N GLU A 94 85.61 -52.42 18.15
CA GLU A 94 85.22 -51.08 17.69
C GLU A 94 83.94 -51.14 16.84
N GLU A 95 83.89 -52.04 15.86
CA GLU A 95 82.73 -52.30 15.02
C GLU A 95 81.52 -52.74 15.83
N LYS A 96 81.71 -53.66 16.79
CA LYS A 96 80.65 -54.06 17.74
C LYS A 96 80.10 -52.88 18.51
N LYS A 97 80.96 -51.99 19.04
CA LYS A 97 80.50 -50.77 19.73
C LYS A 97 79.69 -49.87 18.79
N GLN A 98 80.17 -49.67 17.56
CA GLN A 98 79.49 -48.83 16.59
C GLN A 98 78.13 -49.39 16.17
N LEU A 99 78.04 -50.69 15.89
CA LEU A 99 76.78 -51.37 15.61
C LEU A 99 75.82 -51.34 16.81
N THR A 100 76.35 -51.43 18.05
CA THR A 100 75.54 -51.31 19.26
C THR A 100 74.93 -49.90 19.38
N CYS A 101 75.71 -48.85 19.12
CA CYS A 101 75.18 -47.48 19.09
C CYS A 101 74.12 -47.30 17.99
N GLN A 102 74.36 -47.82 16.78
CA GLN A 102 73.37 -47.75 15.69
C GLN A 102 72.07 -48.48 16.03
N LEU A 103 72.14 -49.66 16.65
CA LEU A 103 70.95 -50.38 17.11
C LEU A 103 70.19 -49.57 18.16
N GLN A 104 70.88 -48.90 19.09
CA GLN A 104 70.25 -48.07 20.10
C GLN A 104 69.56 -46.82 19.49
N ASP A 105 70.18 -46.19 18.49
CA ASP A 105 69.60 -45.05 17.78
C ASP A 105 68.36 -45.47 16.97
N GLN A 106 68.44 -46.60 16.25
CA GLN A 106 67.29 -47.17 15.53
C GLN A 106 66.16 -47.54 16.49
N GLN A 107 66.49 -48.10 17.65
CA GLN A 107 65.50 -48.45 18.67
C GLN A 107 64.81 -47.19 19.23
N SER A 108 65.55 -46.12 19.47
CA SER A 108 65.00 -44.81 19.88
C SER A 108 64.08 -44.20 18.81
N GLN A 109 64.46 -44.30 17.53
CA GLN A 109 63.61 -43.85 16.41
C GLN A 109 62.32 -44.66 16.29
N ILE A 110 62.37 -45.98 16.50
CA ILE A 110 61.18 -46.84 16.51
C ILE A 110 60.24 -46.42 17.64
N GLU A 111 60.75 -46.15 18.84
CA GLU A 111 59.95 -45.69 19.97
C GLU A 111 59.28 -44.33 19.69
N GLU A 112 60.02 -43.37 19.12
CA GLU A 112 59.47 -42.04 18.77
C GLU A 112 58.37 -42.15 17.70
N LEU A 113 58.61 -42.90 16.62
CA LEU A 113 57.62 -43.12 15.57
C LEU A 113 56.38 -43.85 16.12
N THR A 114 56.57 -44.80 17.03
CA THR A 114 55.47 -45.52 17.69
C THR A 114 54.62 -44.55 18.52
N ALA A 115 55.25 -43.72 19.35
CA ALA A 115 54.55 -42.70 20.13
C ALA A 115 53.80 -41.69 19.23
N ARG A 116 54.39 -41.33 18.09
CA ARG A 116 53.73 -40.44 17.13
C ARG A 116 52.51 -41.08 16.49
N ILE A 117 52.59 -42.34 16.09
CA ILE A 117 51.46 -43.10 15.55
C ILE A 117 50.33 -43.20 16.59
N GLU A 118 50.65 -43.47 17.86
CA GLU A 118 49.65 -43.53 18.93
C GLU A 118 48.93 -42.19 19.15
N LYS A 119 49.68 -41.08 19.11
CA LYS A 119 49.11 -39.73 19.18
C LYS A 119 48.18 -39.45 17.99
N ASP A 120 48.66 -39.69 16.77
CA ASP A 120 47.86 -39.47 15.56
C ASP A 120 46.61 -40.38 15.56
N GLN A 121 46.70 -41.61 16.07
CA GLN A 121 45.54 -42.49 16.26
C GLN A 121 44.54 -41.93 17.28
N ALA A 122 44.99 -41.30 18.36
CA ALA A 122 44.11 -40.66 19.34
C ALA A 122 43.39 -39.46 18.74
N GLU A 123 44.11 -38.59 18.01
CA GLU A 123 43.54 -37.44 17.29
C GLU A 123 42.54 -37.91 16.22
N MET A 124 42.87 -38.95 15.46
CA MET A 124 41.94 -39.55 14.49
C MET A 124 40.67 -40.08 15.17
N LYS A 125 40.75 -40.72 16.33
CA LYS A 125 39.57 -41.18 17.08
C LYS A 125 38.68 -40.00 17.53
N GLU A 126 39.27 -38.89 17.94
CA GLU A 126 38.52 -37.67 18.31
C GLU A 126 37.84 -37.02 17.10
N LEU A 127 38.56 -36.89 15.98
CA LEU A 127 38.01 -36.40 14.71
C LEU A 127 36.83 -37.27 14.24
N HIS A 128 36.94 -38.60 14.32
CA HIS A 128 35.83 -39.49 13.97
C HIS A 128 34.59 -39.22 14.83
N LYS A 129 34.75 -38.98 16.15
CA LYS A 129 33.62 -38.63 17.03
C LYS A 129 32.95 -37.32 16.63
N THR A 130 33.73 -36.30 16.27
CA THR A 130 33.17 -35.00 15.85
C THR A 130 32.44 -35.10 14.51
N VAL A 131 32.99 -35.85 13.54
CA VAL A 131 32.33 -36.13 12.26
C VAL A 131 31.02 -36.90 12.47
N GLU A 132 30.98 -37.88 13.37
CA GLU A 132 29.76 -38.63 13.68
C GLU A 132 28.70 -37.72 14.33
N GLN A 133 29.10 -36.83 15.23
CA GLN A 133 28.21 -35.83 15.83
C GLN A 133 27.65 -34.86 14.78
N GLN A 134 28.50 -34.34 13.89
CA GLN A 134 28.09 -33.47 12.78
C GLN A 134 27.13 -34.19 11.84
N SER A 135 27.40 -35.46 11.50
CA SER A 135 26.51 -36.29 10.68
C SER A 135 25.12 -36.44 11.32
N LYS A 136 25.05 -36.64 12.64
CA LYS A 136 23.77 -36.70 13.39
C LYS A 136 23.04 -35.35 13.37
N THR A 137 23.76 -34.23 13.48
CA THR A 137 23.17 -32.89 13.39
C THR A 137 22.63 -32.60 11.99
N ILE A 138 23.37 -32.96 10.94
CA ILE A 138 22.93 -32.82 9.54
C ILE A 138 21.67 -33.65 9.27
N LYS A 139 21.61 -34.90 9.76
CA LYS A 139 20.41 -35.74 9.62
C LYS A 139 19.18 -35.12 10.29
N ARG A 140 19.35 -34.55 11.49
CA ARG A 140 18.28 -33.83 12.18
C ARG A 140 17.85 -32.58 11.41
N PHE A 141 18.82 -31.76 10.99
CA PHE A 141 18.58 -30.58 10.18
C PHE A 141 17.80 -30.92 8.90
N ASN A 142 18.22 -31.92 8.14
CA ASN A 142 17.54 -32.33 6.90
C ASN A 142 16.10 -32.79 7.15
N ARG A 143 15.87 -33.61 8.18
CA ARG A 143 14.53 -34.06 8.54
C ARG A 143 13.62 -32.87 8.87
N VAL A 144 14.07 -32.00 9.76
CA VAL A 144 13.29 -30.84 10.21
C VAL A 144 13.10 -29.83 9.07
N SER A 145 14.09 -29.66 8.19
CA SER A 145 13.98 -28.81 7.00
C SER A 145 12.87 -29.27 6.06
N VAL A 146 12.75 -30.59 5.85
CA VAL A 146 11.68 -31.16 5.02
C VAL A 146 10.32 -30.94 5.69
N MET A 147 10.21 -31.15 7.00
CA MET A 147 8.98 -30.89 7.74
C MET A 147 8.57 -29.41 7.68
N ALA A 148 9.52 -28.49 7.88
CA ALA A 148 9.27 -27.06 7.80
C ALA A 148 8.86 -26.61 6.39
N ALA A 149 9.44 -27.22 5.34
CA ALA A 149 9.02 -26.97 3.97
C ALA A 149 7.58 -27.45 3.72
N GLN A 150 7.21 -28.61 4.26
CA GLN A 150 5.85 -29.12 4.17
C GLN A 150 4.85 -28.22 4.90
N GLU A 151 5.16 -27.80 6.14
CA GLU A 151 4.32 -26.86 6.91
C GLU A 151 4.09 -25.56 6.14
N TYR A 152 5.12 -25.04 5.47
CA TYR A 152 5.00 -23.84 4.63
C TYR A 152 4.09 -24.05 3.42
N GLU A 153 4.23 -25.16 2.70
CA GLU A 153 3.36 -25.46 1.55
C GLU A 153 1.91 -25.68 2.00
N ASP A 154 1.68 -26.38 3.12
CA ASP A 154 0.33 -26.59 3.67
C ASP A 154 -0.35 -25.25 4.01
N LEU A 155 0.38 -24.34 4.66
CA LEU A 155 -0.11 -22.98 4.96
C LEU A 155 -0.40 -22.18 3.70
N ARG A 156 0.44 -22.32 2.67
CA ARG A 156 0.27 -21.64 1.38
C ARG A 156 -0.98 -22.15 0.65
N GLU A 157 -1.19 -23.47 0.60
CA GLU A 157 -2.39 -24.06 -0.01
C GLU A 157 -3.67 -23.63 0.72
N GLN A 158 -3.63 -23.55 2.06
CA GLN A 158 -4.74 -23.03 2.86
C GLN A 158 -5.07 -21.57 2.53
N LEU A 159 -4.05 -20.73 2.40
CA LEU A 159 -4.21 -19.32 2.04
C LEU A 159 -4.82 -19.17 0.64
N ASP A 160 -4.34 -19.93 -0.34
CA ASP A 160 -4.87 -19.90 -1.71
C ASP A 160 -6.35 -20.33 -1.74
N LEU A 161 -6.70 -21.36 -0.97
CA LEU A 161 -8.09 -21.79 -0.80
C LEU A 161 -8.95 -20.68 -0.17
N GLU A 162 -8.50 -20.06 0.93
CA GLU A 162 -9.21 -18.98 1.60
C GLU A 162 -9.47 -17.80 0.65
N GLN A 163 -8.46 -17.38 -0.11
CA GLN A 163 -8.59 -16.31 -1.09
C GLN A 163 -9.62 -16.64 -2.16
N SER A 164 -9.61 -17.88 -2.68
CA SER A 164 -10.58 -18.32 -3.69
C SER A 164 -12.02 -18.32 -3.14
N LEU A 165 -12.21 -18.72 -1.88
CA LEU A 165 -13.51 -18.74 -1.22
C LEU A 165 -14.00 -17.32 -0.94
N ARG A 166 -13.09 -16.43 -0.52
CA ARG A 166 -13.38 -15.01 -0.32
C ARG A 166 -13.85 -14.35 -1.62
N GLN A 167 -13.14 -14.56 -2.73
CA GLN A 167 -13.52 -14.03 -4.04
C GLN A 167 -14.89 -14.55 -4.50
N LYS A 168 -15.17 -15.84 -4.28
CA LYS A 168 -16.49 -16.44 -4.57
C LYS A 168 -17.59 -15.82 -3.71
N ALA A 169 -17.33 -15.60 -2.42
CA ALA A 169 -18.28 -14.96 -1.51
C ALA A 169 -18.56 -13.51 -1.90
N GLU A 170 -17.52 -12.74 -2.28
CA GLU A 170 -17.66 -11.36 -2.76
C GLU A 170 -18.48 -11.31 -4.06
N SER A 171 -18.19 -12.20 -5.02
CA SER A 171 -18.94 -12.31 -6.26
C SER A 171 -20.41 -12.66 -6.02
N TYR A 172 -20.66 -13.63 -5.14
CA TYR A 172 -22.02 -14.02 -4.77
C TYR A 172 -22.78 -12.89 -4.06
N ALA A 173 -22.15 -12.19 -3.13
CA ALA A 173 -22.75 -11.05 -2.43
C ALA A 173 -23.11 -9.93 -3.41
N HIS A 174 -22.24 -9.65 -4.39
CA HIS A 174 -22.51 -8.69 -5.44
C HIS A 174 -23.71 -9.10 -6.30
N GLU A 175 -23.73 -10.35 -6.77
CA GLU A 175 -24.83 -10.89 -7.56
C GLU A 175 -26.17 -10.84 -6.80
N MET A 176 -26.16 -11.21 -5.52
CA MET A 176 -27.35 -11.14 -4.65
C MET A 176 -27.84 -9.70 -4.48
N LEU A 177 -26.94 -8.74 -4.30
CA LEU A 177 -27.31 -7.33 -4.19
C LEU A 177 -27.92 -6.79 -5.48
N VAL A 178 -27.36 -7.15 -6.63
CA VAL A 178 -27.90 -6.77 -7.95
C VAL A 178 -29.31 -7.35 -8.11
N LYS A 179 -29.50 -8.65 -7.88
CA LYS A 179 -30.82 -9.30 -7.94
C LYS A 179 -31.82 -8.68 -6.96
N GLN A 180 -31.40 -8.37 -5.73
CA GLN A 180 -32.24 -7.70 -4.75
C GLN A 180 -32.67 -6.30 -5.23
N LYS A 181 -31.76 -5.52 -5.80
CA LYS A 181 -32.09 -4.19 -6.36
C LYS A 181 -33.05 -4.29 -7.54
N GLU A 182 -32.85 -5.28 -8.42
CA GLU A 182 -33.75 -5.52 -9.55
C GLU A 182 -35.15 -5.95 -9.10
N ALA A 183 -35.25 -6.89 -8.16
CA ALA A 183 -36.51 -7.32 -7.57
C ALA A 183 -37.22 -6.17 -6.84
N ASN A 184 -36.49 -5.35 -6.07
CA ASN A 184 -37.04 -4.17 -5.42
C ASN A 184 -37.57 -3.15 -6.43
N ARG A 185 -36.87 -2.94 -7.55
CA ARG A 185 -37.34 -2.07 -8.64
C ARG A 185 -38.61 -2.60 -9.26
N GLN A 186 -38.68 -3.90 -9.56
CA GLN A 186 -39.88 -4.54 -10.11
C GLN A 186 -41.06 -4.44 -9.15
N SER A 187 -40.86 -4.73 -7.86
CA SER A 187 -41.87 -4.60 -6.81
C SER A 187 -42.40 -3.17 -6.70
N MET A 188 -41.51 -2.17 -6.72
CA MET A 188 -41.88 -0.75 -6.69
C MET A 188 -42.74 -0.36 -7.91
N ILE A 189 -42.39 -0.84 -9.10
CA ILE A 189 -43.18 -0.58 -10.32
C ILE A 189 -44.58 -1.20 -10.18
N LEU A 190 -44.66 -2.45 -9.72
CA LEU A 190 -45.95 -3.12 -9.50
C LEU A 190 -46.79 -2.39 -8.45
N LEU A 191 -46.20 -1.94 -7.34
CA LEU A 191 -46.89 -1.16 -6.31
C LEU A 191 -47.40 0.20 -6.84
N GLN A 192 -46.60 0.89 -7.67
CA GLN A 192 -47.06 2.12 -8.33
C GLN A 192 -48.21 1.87 -9.32
N GLN A 193 -48.21 0.71 -9.97
CA GLN A 193 -49.23 0.33 -10.95
C GLN A 193 -50.47 -0.33 -10.32
N ALA A 194 -50.39 -0.76 -9.05
CA ALA A 194 -51.46 -1.53 -8.40
C ALA A 194 -52.71 -0.69 -8.12
N ASP A 195 -52.57 0.62 -7.92
CA ASP A 195 -53.69 1.51 -7.57
C ASP A 195 -53.76 2.73 -8.50
N PRO A 196 -54.55 2.66 -9.59
CA PRO A 196 -54.87 3.83 -10.42
C PRO A 196 -55.40 5.01 -9.61
N SER A 197 -56.04 4.72 -8.47
CA SER A 197 -56.50 5.69 -7.47
C SER A 197 -55.35 6.45 -6.80
N LEU A 198 -54.23 5.80 -6.47
CA LEU A 198 -53.05 6.47 -5.90
C LEU A 198 -52.34 7.35 -6.93
N GLN A 199 -52.25 6.88 -8.18
CA GLN A 199 -51.69 7.69 -9.27
C GLN A 199 -52.55 8.94 -9.52
N LEU A 200 -53.88 8.81 -9.50
CA LEU A 200 -54.81 9.94 -9.57
C LEU A 200 -54.66 10.85 -8.35
N LEU A 201 -54.56 10.31 -7.14
CA LEU A 201 -54.38 11.09 -5.91
C LEU A 201 -53.11 11.95 -5.98
N LYS A 202 -52.01 11.37 -6.46
CA LYS A 202 -50.74 12.08 -6.65
C LYS A 202 -50.86 13.17 -7.73
N ALA A 203 -51.51 12.89 -8.86
CA ALA A 203 -51.76 13.90 -9.88
C ALA A 203 -52.64 15.06 -9.35
N LEU A 204 -53.61 14.76 -8.49
CA LEU A 204 -54.43 15.79 -7.82
C LEU A 204 -53.61 16.62 -6.82
N GLU A 205 -52.68 16.00 -6.09
CA GLU A 205 -51.74 16.72 -5.21
C GLU A 205 -50.80 17.64 -6.00
N ASP A 206 -50.24 17.16 -7.11
CA ASP A 206 -49.42 17.97 -8.02
C ASP A 206 -50.22 19.14 -8.59
N VAL A 207 -51.46 18.91 -9.05
CA VAL A 207 -52.36 19.97 -9.52
C VAL A 207 -52.67 20.98 -8.42
N ALA A 208 -52.94 20.53 -7.20
CA ALA A 208 -53.17 21.43 -6.06
C ALA A 208 -51.94 22.30 -5.76
N SER A 209 -50.73 21.72 -5.83
CA SER A 209 -49.48 22.44 -5.63
C SER A 209 -49.25 23.51 -6.71
N ILE A 210 -49.44 23.17 -7.97
CA ILE A 210 -49.29 24.10 -9.12
C ILE A 210 -50.35 25.19 -9.07
N THR A 211 -51.58 24.85 -8.69
CA THR A 211 -52.68 25.81 -8.55
C THR A 211 -52.36 26.83 -7.45
N LYS A 212 -51.81 26.36 -6.32
CA LYS A 212 -51.37 27.24 -5.24
C LYS A 212 -50.27 28.19 -5.71
N THR A 213 -49.23 27.68 -6.37
CA THR A 213 -48.14 28.55 -6.87
C THR A 213 -48.64 29.56 -7.90
N LEU A 214 -49.55 29.16 -8.79
CA LEU A 214 -50.14 30.05 -9.78
C LEU A 214 -50.99 31.16 -9.12
N GLU A 215 -51.75 30.81 -8.08
CA GLU A 215 -52.53 31.76 -7.29
C GLU A 215 -51.62 32.76 -6.57
N ASP A 216 -50.53 32.29 -5.96
CA ASP A 216 -49.52 33.13 -5.31
C ASP A 216 -48.87 34.09 -6.32
N GLU A 217 -48.45 33.60 -7.49
CA GLU A 217 -47.90 34.43 -8.57
C GLU A 217 -48.91 35.45 -9.09
N ARG A 218 -50.19 35.06 -9.26
CA ARG A 218 -51.26 35.97 -9.68
C ARG A 218 -51.45 37.09 -8.67
N GLN A 219 -51.45 36.76 -7.36
CA GLN A 219 -51.59 37.76 -6.30
C GLN A 219 -50.38 38.70 -6.26
N GLN A 220 -49.16 38.19 -6.40
CA GLN A 220 -47.95 39.01 -6.49
C GLN A 220 -48.00 39.95 -7.70
N HIS A 221 -48.40 39.45 -8.87
CA HIS A 221 -48.54 40.28 -10.06
C HIS A 221 -49.61 41.37 -9.86
N GLN A 222 -50.76 41.02 -9.28
CA GLN A 222 -51.83 41.97 -9.01
C GLN A 222 -51.41 43.06 -8.01
N GLN A 223 -50.64 42.70 -6.98
CA GLN A 223 -50.04 43.67 -6.07
C GLN A 223 -49.08 44.60 -6.81
N LYS A 224 -48.22 44.04 -7.68
CA LYS A 224 -47.25 44.85 -8.43
C LYS A 224 -47.90 45.82 -9.41
N VAL A 225 -48.96 45.40 -10.09
CA VAL A 225 -49.74 46.28 -10.98
C VAL A 225 -50.32 47.45 -10.18
N LYS A 226 -50.93 47.18 -9.01
CA LYS A 226 -51.47 48.25 -8.15
C LYS A 226 -50.40 49.23 -7.66
N GLU A 227 -49.22 48.73 -7.29
CA GLU A 227 -48.07 49.59 -6.93
C GLU A 227 -47.69 50.52 -8.08
N LEU A 228 -47.51 49.97 -9.29
CA LEU A 228 -47.14 50.75 -10.47
C LEU A 228 -48.24 51.75 -10.88
N GLU A 229 -49.51 51.39 -10.74
CA GLU A 229 -50.63 52.32 -10.98
C GLU A 229 -50.60 53.49 -9.99
N LEU A 230 -50.29 53.24 -8.72
CA LEU A 230 -50.14 54.29 -7.71
C LEU A 230 -48.93 55.18 -8.00
N GLU A 231 -47.78 54.60 -8.34
CA GLU A 231 -46.58 55.35 -8.73
C GLU A 231 -46.84 56.25 -9.94
N LEU A 232 -47.56 55.72 -10.94
CA LEU A 232 -47.95 56.50 -12.12
C LEU A 232 -48.88 57.67 -11.76
N GLN A 233 -49.90 57.42 -10.94
CA GLN A 233 -50.80 58.49 -10.46
C GLN A 233 -50.05 59.55 -9.65
N GLU A 234 -49.14 59.13 -8.77
CA GLU A 234 -48.30 60.04 -7.99
C GLU A 234 -47.41 60.90 -8.90
N SER A 235 -46.79 60.29 -9.91
CA SER A 235 -45.96 61.02 -10.88
C SER A 235 -46.77 62.08 -11.65
N ALA A 236 -48.00 61.74 -12.05
CA ALA A 236 -48.91 62.67 -12.73
C ALA A 236 -49.34 63.83 -11.83
N LEU A 237 -49.57 63.58 -10.53
CA LEU A 237 -49.86 64.63 -9.55
C LEU A 237 -48.64 65.52 -9.32
N ARG A 238 -47.43 64.96 -9.22
CA ARG A 238 -46.19 65.72 -9.08
C ARG A 238 -45.94 66.65 -10.27
N LEU A 239 -46.22 66.20 -11.51
CA LEU A 239 -46.13 67.04 -12.71
C LEU A 239 -47.12 68.21 -12.66
N LYS A 240 -48.39 67.95 -12.34
CA LYS A 240 -49.41 69.02 -12.20
C LYS A 240 -49.04 70.04 -11.13
N LEU A 241 -48.50 69.59 -9.99
CA LEU A 241 -48.03 70.47 -8.94
C LEU A 241 -46.87 71.35 -9.43
N SER A 242 -45.92 70.80 -10.17
CA SER A 242 -44.80 71.57 -10.76
C SER A 242 -45.29 72.60 -11.79
N GLU A 243 -46.26 72.25 -12.64
CA GLU A 243 -46.87 73.18 -13.59
C GLU A 243 -47.59 74.33 -12.87
N GLN A 244 -48.39 74.00 -11.84
CA GLN A 244 -49.06 75.01 -11.01
C GLN A 244 -48.07 75.94 -10.30
N GLN A 245 -46.96 75.39 -9.78
CA GLN A 245 -45.90 76.19 -9.18
C GLN A 245 -45.27 77.18 -10.17
N LYS A 246 -44.93 76.74 -11.39
CA LYS A 246 -44.41 77.61 -12.44
C LYS A 246 -45.40 78.70 -12.85
N HIS A 247 -46.69 78.35 -12.96
CA HIS A 247 -47.71 79.34 -13.31
C HIS A 247 -47.88 80.38 -12.20
N LEU A 248 -47.82 79.95 -10.93
CA LEU A 248 -47.85 80.85 -9.79
C LEU A 248 -46.63 81.79 -9.78
N GLU A 249 -45.44 81.29 -10.08
CA GLU A 249 -44.21 82.10 -10.20
C GLU A 249 -44.34 83.17 -11.30
N LEU A 250 -44.87 82.81 -12.48
CA LEU A 250 -45.14 83.76 -13.58
C LEU A 250 -46.16 84.83 -13.18
N VAL A 251 -47.25 84.45 -12.53
CA VAL A 251 -48.27 85.41 -12.07
C VAL A 251 -47.71 86.34 -10.99
N GLU A 252 -46.84 85.83 -10.12
CA GLU A 252 -46.14 86.67 -9.15
C GLU A 252 -45.19 87.66 -9.84
N GLU A 253 -44.49 87.25 -10.90
CA GLU A 253 -43.67 88.15 -11.73
C GLU A 253 -44.51 89.22 -12.43
N GLU A 254 -45.60 88.84 -13.11
CA GLU A 254 -46.54 89.77 -13.75
C GLU A 254 -47.15 90.74 -12.74
N LYS A 255 -47.49 90.25 -11.53
CA LYS A 255 -47.95 91.10 -10.43
C LYS A 255 -46.87 92.10 -10.03
N ARG A 256 -45.62 91.67 -9.82
CA ARG A 256 -44.51 92.57 -9.48
C ARG A 256 -44.32 93.65 -10.56
N GLU A 257 -44.41 93.29 -11.83
CA GLU A 257 -44.35 94.26 -12.93
C GLU A 257 -45.53 95.24 -12.91
N ALA A 258 -46.75 94.76 -12.65
CA ALA A 258 -47.94 95.60 -12.54
C ALA A 258 -47.84 96.56 -11.36
N ASP A 259 -47.38 96.09 -10.20
CA ASP A 259 -47.12 96.91 -9.01
C ASP A 259 -46.11 98.02 -9.34
N VAL A 260 -45.03 97.72 -10.08
CA VAL A 260 -44.07 98.73 -10.57
C VAL A 260 -44.72 99.74 -11.53
N ARG A 261 -45.58 99.29 -12.46
CA ARG A 261 -46.30 100.20 -13.38
C ARG A 261 -47.28 101.10 -12.64
N ILE A 262 -47.99 100.58 -11.63
CA ILE A 262 -48.90 101.35 -10.78
C ILE A 262 -48.10 102.42 -10.05
N GLN A 263 -46.98 102.08 -9.41
CA GLN A 263 -46.11 103.06 -8.75
C GLN A 263 -45.67 104.18 -9.71
N GLN A 264 -45.25 103.83 -10.93
CA GLN A 264 -44.88 104.82 -11.96
C GLN A 264 -46.05 105.72 -12.41
N LEU A 265 -47.26 105.17 -12.50
CA LEU A 265 -48.46 105.93 -12.85
C LEU A 265 -48.92 106.82 -11.69
N GLU A 266 -48.84 106.35 -10.46
CA GLU A 266 -49.11 107.12 -9.25
C GLU A 266 -48.15 108.31 -9.16
N GLU A 267 -46.86 108.10 -9.43
CA GLU A 267 -45.87 109.18 -9.52
C GLU A 267 -46.23 110.22 -10.59
N LYS A 268 -46.65 109.79 -11.80
CA LYS A 268 -47.08 110.70 -12.88
C LYS A 268 -48.39 111.40 -12.57
N ASN A 269 -49.35 110.71 -11.96
CA ASN A 269 -50.64 111.29 -11.64
C ASN A 269 -50.47 112.35 -10.54
N SER A 270 -49.63 112.10 -9.54
CA SER A 270 -49.22 113.10 -8.57
C SER A 270 -48.58 114.33 -9.24
N GLN A 271 -47.75 114.13 -10.27
CA GLN A 271 -47.19 115.23 -11.07
C GLN A 271 -48.27 116.01 -11.85
N LEU A 272 -49.26 115.34 -12.44
CA LEU A 272 -50.35 115.98 -13.20
C LEU A 272 -51.39 116.65 -12.31
N GLU A 273 -51.74 116.07 -11.16
CA GLU A 273 -52.60 116.71 -10.15
C GLU A 273 -51.97 118.02 -9.70
N SER A 274 -50.65 118.02 -9.50
CA SER A 274 -49.89 119.25 -9.24
C SER A 274 -50.05 120.29 -10.37
N GLN A 275 -50.18 119.88 -11.64
CA GLN A 275 -50.39 120.77 -12.80
C GLN A 275 -51.86 121.21 -13.01
N VAL A 276 -52.85 120.34 -12.76
CA VAL A 276 -54.28 120.68 -12.91
C VAL A 276 -54.73 121.64 -11.82
N GLN A 277 -54.19 121.48 -10.61
CA GLN A 277 -54.41 122.45 -9.53
C GLN A 277 -53.97 123.86 -9.96
N GLU A 278 -52.93 124.00 -10.81
CA GLU A 278 -52.55 125.30 -11.39
C GLU A 278 -53.56 125.84 -12.41
N LEU A 279 -54.35 124.99 -13.09
CA LEU A 279 -55.26 125.38 -14.19
C LEU A 279 -56.72 125.62 -13.76
N LEU A 280 -57.24 124.92 -12.75
CA LEU A 280 -58.62 125.08 -12.28
C LEU A 280 -58.91 126.43 -11.62
N ASP A 281 -57.88 127.14 -11.22
CA ASP A 281 -57.99 128.52 -10.73
C ASP A 281 -58.51 129.52 -11.80
N VAL A 282 -58.85 129.08 -13.04
CA VAL A 282 -59.08 129.98 -14.21
C VAL A 282 -60.54 130.06 -14.79
N GLN A 283 -61.55 129.20 -14.49
CA GLN A 283 -62.85 129.17 -15.25
C GLN A 283 -64.21 129.33 -14.47
N LYS A 284 -64.68 130.55 -14.14
CA LYS A 284 -66.07 130.85 -13.64
C LYS A 284 -66.62 132.26 -14.06
N THR A 285 -67.50 132.44 -15.10
CA THR A 285 -68.52 133.58 -15.32
C THR A 285 -69.31 133.61 -16.70
N GLN A 286 -70.68 133.77 -16.70
CA GLN A 286 -71.73 134.04 -17.80
C GLN A 286 -72.51 132.82 -18.49
N PRO A 287 -73.78 132.93 -19.02
CA PRO A 287 -75.03 132.12 -18.74
C PRO A 287 -75.48 131.10 -19.84
N SER A 288 -76.55 130.27 -19.79
CA SER A 288 -77.21 129.29 -18.87
C SER A 288 -78.17 128.50 -19.80
N GLU A 289 -78.26 127.17 -19.89
CA GLU A 289 -77.71 126.09 -19.10
C GLU A 289 -76.77 125.24 -19.97
N LEU A 290 -75.51 125.34 -19.58
CA LEU A 290 -74.35 124.71 -20.16
C LEU A 290 -73.61 124.04 -18.99
N GLY A 291 -73.16 122.82 -19.25
CA GLY A 291 -72.03 122.19 -18.58
C GLY A 291 -72.41 121.43 -17.32
N THR A 292 -72.02 120.18 -17.12
CA THR A 292 -70.78 119.49 -17.53
C THR A 292 -71.01 117.98 -17.38
N ALA A 293 -70.27 117.05 -17.97
CA ALA A 293 -69.18 117.11 -18.94
C ALA A 293 -69.04 115.71 -19.53
N LEU A 294 -68.77 115.68 -20.83
CA LEU A 294 -67.85 114.72 -21.42
C LEU A 294 -66.51 114.81 -20.67
N HIS A 295 -66.07 113.71 -20.07
CA HIS A 295 -64.84 112.99 -20.40
C HIS A 295 -64.27 112.29 -19.16
N ALA A 296 -64.10 110.98 -19.31
CA ALA A 296 -62.95 110.23 -18.81
C ALA A 296 -62.77 110.09 -17.28
N LEU A 297 -62.85 108.83 -16.86
CA LEU A 297 -61.96 108.26 -15.84
C LEU A 297 -62.20 108.69 -14.38
N VAL A 298 -63.31 108.20 -13.83
CA VAL A 298 -63.24 107.50 -12.54
C VAL A 298 -63.79 106.11 -12.78
N LEU A 299 -62.83 105.23 -13.05
CA LEU A 299 -62.73 103.92 -12.41
C LEU A 299 -63.93 102.98 -12.65
N SER A 300 -63.80 102.00 -13.53
CA SER A 300 -63.05 100.78 -13.16
C SER A 300 -63.36 100.33 -11.72
N SER A 301 -64.64 100.11 -11.43
CA SER A 301 -65.18 99.37 -10.27
C SER A 301 -66.69 99.28 -10.49
N LEU A 302 -67.26 98.26 -11.11
CA LEU A 302 -67.27 96.87 -10.67
C LEU A 302 -67.51 95.97 -11.88
N ALA A 303 -66.45 95.72 -12.66
CA ALA A 303 -66.35 94.51 -13.49
C ALA A 303 -66.01 93.27 -12.64
N PHE A 304 -66.28 93.31 -11.33
CA PHE A 304 -65.90 92.26 -10.38
C PHE A 304 -67.09 91.46 -9.82
N GLU A 305 -68.35 91.91 -10.02
CA GLU A 305 -69.48 91.32 -9.30
C GLU A 305 -70.51 90.64 -10.23
N ARG A 306 -70.05 89.90 -11.25
CA ARG A 306 -70.94 88.98 -12.02
C ARG A 306 -70.26 87.78 -12.69
N CYS A 307 -68.98 87.52 -12.40
CA CYS A 307 -68.35 86.20 -12.60
C CYS A 307 -68.64 85.22 -11.44
N PHE A 308 -69.35 85.66 -10.39
CA PHE A 308 -69.70 84.81 -9.23
C PHE A 308 -70.87 83.84 -9.48
N ARG A 309 -71.35 83.72 -10.72
CA ARG A 309 -72.51 82.88 -11.05
C ARG A 309 -72.23 81.68 -11.96
N GLU A 310 -70.95 81.38 -12.19
CA GLU A 310 -70.46 80.11 -12.76
C GLU A 310 -69.58 79.32 -11.76
N LEU A 311 -69.38 79.82 -10.53
CA LEU A 311 -68.57 79.17 -9.47
C LEU A 311 -69.41 78.60 -8.31
N LEU A 312 -70.74 78.60 -8.41
CA LEU A 312 -71.66 78.12 -7.37
C LEU A 312 -72.50 76.91 -7.82
N SER A 313 -71.99 76.09 -8.74
CA SER A 313 -72.61 74.81 -9.18
C SER A 313 -71.75 73.56 -8.94
N LEU A 314 -70.60 73.67 -8.24
CA LEU A 314 -69.66 72.53 -8.06
C LEU A 314 -69.30 72.21 -6.60
N ILE A 315 -70.20 72.46 -5.64
CA ILE A 315 -70.02 72.11 -4.20
C ILE A 315 -71.19 71.25 -3.69
N ALA A 316 -71.57 70.21 -4.43
CA ALA A 316 -72.60 69.25 -4.00
C ALA A 316 -72.31 67.78 -4.33
N ILE A 317 -71.05 67.39 -4.51
CA ILE A 317 -70.66 65.97 -4.56
C ILE A 317 -69.36 65.82 -3.78
N MET A 318 -69.46 65.59 -2.46
CA MET A 318 -68.50 64.85 -1.63
C MET A 318 -68.85 64.98 -0.14
N ARG A 319 -69.66 64.04 0.37
CA ARG A 319 -69.69 63.66 1.80
C ARG A 319 -70.19 62.23 1.93
N LYS A 320 -69.28 61.24 1.92
CA LYS A 320 -69.20 60.24 2.99
C LYS A 320 -67.93 59.40 2.86
N SER A 321 -67.12 59.51 3.90
CA SER A 321 -65.97 58.68 4.21
C SER A 321 -66.35 57.59 5.22
N SER A 322 -65.48 56.57 5.27
CA SER A 322 -65.06 55.86 6.48
C SER A 322 -65.99 54.79 7.10
N LYS A 323 -65.56 53.52 7.02
CA LYS A 323 -65.10 52.66 8.15
C LYS A 323 -64.83 51.24 7.61
N ASN A 324 -63.59 50.79 7.54
CA ASN A 324 -62.82 50.08 8.58
C ASN A 324 -63.37 48.70 8.99
N SER A 325 -62.57 47.69 8.62
CA SER A 325 -62.13 46.53 9.40
C SER A 325 -63.07 45.88 10.43
N LYS A 326 -63.23 44.56 10.28
CA LYS A 326 -62.68 43.53 11.19
C LYS A 326 -63.24 42.15 10.83
N GLY A 327 -62.37 41.26 10.35
CA GLY A 327 -62.47 39.86 10.76
C GLY A 327 -62.00 39.72 12.21
N PRO A 328 -62.41 38.65 12.89
CA PRO A 328 -61.46 37.99 13.77
C PRO A 328 -61.48 36.47 13.63
N LEU A 329 -60.27 35.93 13.74
CA LEU A 329 -59.92 34.56 14.07
C LEU A 329 -60.47 34.18 15.46
N LYS A 330 -60.90 32.92 15.65
CA LYS A 330 -60.38 32.08 16.75
C LYS A 330 -60.78 30.61 16.60
N ALA A 331 -59.77 29.77 16.80
CA ALA A 331 -59.83 28.33 17.03
C ALA A 331 -60.45 27.99 18.41
N GLU A 332 -60.99 26.77 18.57
CA GLU A 332 -60.58 25.73 19.53
C GLU A 332 -61.39 24.40 19.31
N PRO A 333 -61.20 23.28 20.05
CA PRO A 333 -60.50 22.07 19.60
C PRO A 333 -61.34 20.76 19.56
N ALA A 334 -60.69 19.70 19.01
CA ALA A 334 -60.76 18.23 19.20
C ALA A 334 -62.04 17.55 19.79
N PRO A 335 -62.37 16.30 19.39
CA PRO A 335 -61.69 15.16 20.04
C PRO A 335 -61.56 13.83 19.24
N VAL A 336 -60.71 12.96 19.80
CA VAL A 336 -60.68 11.48 19.72
C VAL A 336 -60.04 10.79 18.51
N SER A 337 -58.82 10.30 18.72
CA SER A 337 -58.41 8.88 18.65
C SER A 337 -56.90 8.87 18.90
N GLY A 338 -56.25 8.02 19.69
CA GLY A 338 -56.48 6.67 20.18
C GLY A 338 -55.05 6.10 20.38
N PRO A 339 -54.80 5.23 21.37
CA PRO A 339 -53.47 4.93 21.92
C PRO A 339 -52.70 3.91 21.07
N VAL A 340 -52.33 4.25 19.85
CA VAL A 340 -51.69 3.29 18.92
C VAL A 340 -50.17 3.50 18.79
N ASP A 341 -49.65 4.68 19.15
CA ASP A 341 -48.20 4.95 19.04
C ASP A 341 -47.38 4.36 20.18
N ASP A 342 -47.92 4.24 21.40
CA ASP A 342 -47.18 3.65 22.52
C ASP A 342 -46.90 2.15 22.31
N VAL A 343 -47.81 1.42 21.64
CA VAL A 343 -47.61 0.00 21.36
C VAL A 343 -46.54 -0.21 20.28
N LYS A 344 -46.49 0.66 19.27
CA LYS A 344 -45.48 0.62 18.20
C LYS A 344 -44.10 1.00 18.73
N VAL A 345 -44.02 2.07 19.52
CA VAL A 345 -42.75 2.53 20.12
C VAL A 345 -42.24 1.49 21.13
N LYS A 346 -43.12 0.87 21.92
CA LYS A 346 -42.74 -0.20 22.85
C LYS A 346 -42.29 -1.48 22.12
N ALA A 347 -42.95 -1.85 21.02
CA ALA A 347 -42.55 -2.99 20.20
C ALA A 347 -41.20 -2.75 19.50
N VAL A 348 -40.94 -1.53 19.02
CA VAL A 348 -39.65 -1.16 18.40
C VAL A 348 -38.53 -1.13 19.44
N ASN A 349 -38.78 -0.61 20.65
CA ASN A 349 -37.79 -0.65 21.74
C ASN A 349 -37.51 -2.09 22.21
N GLU A 350 -38.53 -2.94 22.33
CA GLU A 350 -38.35 -4.36 22.66
C GLU A 350 -37.55 -5.08 21.56
N MET A 351 -37.80 -4.77 20.29
CA MET A 351 -37.06 -5.32 19.16
C MET A 351 -35.59 -4.88 19.16
N MET A 352 -35.34 -3.58 19.39
CA MET A 352 -33.98 -3.02 19.50
C MET A 352 -33.21 -3.65 20.67
N GLU A 353 -33.86 -3.85 21.82
CA GLU A 353 -33.25 -4.51 22.98
C GLU A 353 -32.98 -6.01 22.74
N ARG A 354 -33.83 -6.71 21.99
CA ARG A 354 -33.55 -8.10 21.56
C ARG A 354 -32.37 -8.20 20.58
N ILE A 355 -32.22 -7.23 19.67
CA ILE A 355 -31.06 -7.17 18.77
C ILE A 355 -29.78 -6.88 19.56
N LYS A 356 -29.86 -5.98 20.55
CA LYS A 356 -28.73 -5.58 21.39
C LYS A 356 -28.23 -6.70 22.30
N HIS A 357 -29.13 -7.52 22.84
CA HIS A 357 -28.77 -8.66 23.69
C HIS A 357 -28.44 -9.94 22.89
N GLY A 358 -28.75 -9.96 21.59
CA GLY A 358 -28.58 -11.12 20.73
C GLY A 358 -29.55 -12.26 21.05
N VAL A 359 -29.91 -13.03 20.03
CA VAL A 359 -30.68 -14.27 20.21
C VAL A 359 -29.68 -15.42 20.20
N VAL A 360 -29.58 -16.15 21.32
CA VAL A 360 -28.78 -17.38 21.39
C VAL A 360 -29.48 -18.45 20.55
N LEU A 361 -29.07 -18.60 19.30
CA LEU A 361 -29.49 -19.70 18.46
C LEU A 361 -28.90 -21.00 19.04
N ARG A 362 -29.77 -21.94 19.39
CA ARG A 362 -29.34 -23.30 19.74
C ARG A 362 -28.69 -23.91 18.49
N PRO A 363 -27.50 -24.53 18.59
CA PRO A 363 -26.92 -25.25 17.46
C PRO A 363 -27.92 -26.28 16.94
N VAL A 364 -28.38 -26.11 15.71
CA VAL A 364 -29.18 -27.11 15.02
C VAL A 364 -28.21 -28.24 14.68
N LYS A 365 -28.47 -29.42 15.23
CA LYS A 365 -27.74 -30.66 14.95
C LYS A 365 -28.07 -31.08 13.51
N GLY A 366 -27.41 -30.44 12.56
CA GLY A 366 -27.38 -30.82 11.16
C GLY A 366 -26.53 -32.07 10.98
N GLN A 367 -27.01 -32.95 10.13
CA GLN A 367 -26.49 -34.27 9.81
C GLN A 367 -25.06 -34.25 9.29
N ASP A 368 -24.41 -35.41 9.40
CA ASP A 368 -23.08 -35.77 8.96
C ASP A 368 -22.69 -35.21 7.59
N THR A 369 -21.88 -34.15 7.60
CA THR A 369 -20.87 -33.92 6.56
C THR A 369 -19.57 -33.61 7.28
N LYS A 370 -18.66 -34.57 7.24
CA LYS A 370 -17.26 -34.42 7.66
C LYS A 370 -16.64 -33.25 6.89
N GLN A 371 -16.57 -32.08 7.53
CA GLN A 371 -15.58 -31.06 7.22
C GLN A 371 -14.49 -31.18 8.29
N PRO A 372 -13.20 -31.31 7.93
CA PRO A 372 -12.14 -31.31 8.91
C PRO A 372 -12.07 -29.91 9.55
N GLN A 373 -12.28 -29.84 10.86
CA GLN A 373 -11.79 -28.71 11.64
C GLN A 373 -10.26 -28.67 11.49
N PRO A 374 -9.62 -27.50 11.30
CA PRO A 374 -8.18 -27.42 11.49
C PRO A 374 -7.90 -27.87 12.94
N PRO A 375 -6.98 -28.81 13.15
CA PRO A 375 -6.67 -29.28 14.50
C PRO A 375 -6.20 -28.06 15.31
N GLU A 376 -6.76 -27.86 16.49
CA GLU A 376 -6.05 -27.10 17.51
C GLU A 376 -4.76 -27.86 17.79
N GLU A 377 -3.67 -27.39 17.16
CA GLU A 377 -2.32 -27.89 17.38
C GLU A 377 -1.96 -27.62 18.84
N LYS A 378 -2.12 -28.66 19.66
CA LYS A 378 -1.30 -28.84 20.84
C LYS A 378 0.13 -28.49 20.46
N GLN A 379 0.75 -27.62 21.27
CA GLN A 379 2.15 -27.19 21.25
C GLN A 379 3.15 -28.33 20.95
N GLN A 380 3.18 -28.78 19.70
CA GLN A 380 4.32 -29.37 19.07
C GLN A 380 5.06 -28.16 18.51
N GLU A 381 6.29 -27.94 18.97
CA GLU A 381 7.15 -26.90 18.42
C GLU A 381 7.11 -27.04 16.88
N SER A 382 6.70 -25.98 16.18
CA SER A 382 6.60 -26.02 14.71
C SER A 382 7.95 -26.45 14.14
N ALA A 383 7.97 -27.25 13.08
CA ALA A 383 9.22 -27.66 12.46
C ALA A 383 10.07 -26.44 12.05
N MET A 384 9.44 -25.30 11.76
CA MET A 384 10.13 -24.04 11.53
C MET A 384 10.86 -23.50 12.77
N GLU A 385 10.27 -23.63 13.96
CA GLU A 385 10.88 -23.25 15.25
C GLU A 385 11.99 -24.22 15.65
N GLU A 386 11.79 -25.53 15.46
CA GLU A 386 12.84 -26.53 15.68
C GLU A 386 14.03 -26.30 14.72
N LEU A 387 13.76 -25.98 13.44
CA LEU A 387 14.79 -25.68 12.44
C LEU A 387 15.63 -24.48 12.87
N LYS A 388 14.96 -23.43 13.37
CA LYS A 388 15.61 -22.24 13.93
C LYS A 388 16.50 -22.61 15.12
N GLY A 389 16.00 -23.44 16.03
CA GLY A 389 16.78 -23.94 17.18
C GLY A 389 18.04 -24.71 16.75
N ILE A 390 17.93 -25.58 15.75
CA ILE A 390 19.09 -26.33 15.20
C ILE A 390 20.10 -25.36 14.58
N LEU A 391 19.66 -24.38 13.80
CA LEU A 391 20.52 -23.37 13.18
C LEU A 391 21.23 -22.49 14.20
N ASP A 392 20.55 -22.10 15.27
CA ASP A 392 21.14 -21.27 16.34
C ASP A 392 22.23 -22.03 17.10
N ASN A 393 22.04 -23.33 17.34
CA ASN A 393 23.04 -24.20 17.95
C ASN A 393 24.26 -24.41 17.05
N VAL A 394 24.05 -24.55 15.73
CA VAL A 394 25.14 -24.65 14.76
C VAL A 394 25.90 -23.32 14.62
N LYS A 395 25.20 -22.17 14.67
CA LYS A 395 25.82 -20.83 14.64
C LYS A 395 26.62 -20.49 15.90
N LYS A 396 26.19 -20.96 17.07
CA LYS A 396 26.88 -20.71 18.36
C LYS A 396 28.07 -21.63 18.61
N SER A 397 28.16 -22.77 17.92
CA SER A 397 29.28 -23.69 18.07
C SER A 397 30.53 -23.10 17.42
N PRO A 398 31.60 -22.79 18.17
CA PRO A 398 32.84 -22.24 17.61
C PRO A 398 33.64 -23.39 16.97
N SER A 399 33.22 -23.85 15.79
CA SER A 399 33.94 -24.89 15.04
C SER A 399 34.14 -24.44 13.59
N ARG A 400 35.07 -23.49 13.43
CA ARG A 400 36.00 -23.24 12.30
C ARG A 400 36.51 -21.79 12.34
N GLY A 401 37.20 -21.45 13.43
CA GLY A 401 38.25 -20.44 13.38
C GLY A 401 39.56 -21.21 13.49
N PHE A 402 40.32 -21.30 12.40
CA PHE A 402 41.74 -21.62 12.51
C PHE A 402 42.38 -20.58 13.45
N PRO A 403 43.26 -20.95 14.39
CA PRO A 403 44.09 -19.97 15.05
C PRO A 403 44.94 -19.30 13.97
N GLU A 404 44.70 -18.02 13.76
CA GLU A 404 45.56 -17.13 12.99
C GLU A 404 46.94 -17.12 13.66
N VAL A 405 47.83 -17.98 13.18
CA VAL A 405 49.26 -17.85 13.44
C VAL A 405 49.82 -17.01 12.30
N ALA A 406 49.90 -15.70 12.52
CA ALA A 406 50.95 -14.91 11.87
C ALA A 406 52.30 -15.47 12.34
N PRO A 407 53.30 -15.72 11.47
CA PRO A 407 53.85 -14.69 10.58
C PRO A 407 54.34 -15.19 9.19
N GLY A 408 54.50 -14.27 8.24
CA GLY A 408 55.38 -14.47 7.08
C GLY A 408 54.69 -14.42 5.72
N LYS A 409 54.75 -13.23 5.12
CA LYS A 409 54.41 -12.91 3.73
C LYS A 409 54.84 -14.01 2.75
N LYS A 410 53.87 -14.64 2.10
CA LYS A 410 53.94 -15.22 0.74
C LYS A 410 52.50 -15.61 0.37
N ASP A 411 51.80 -14.70 -0.33
CA ASP A 411 50.49 -15.00 -0.92
C ASP A 411 50.62 -16.31 -1.71
N SER A 412 49.77 -17.31 -1.39
CA SER A 412 49.82 -18.59 -2.09
C SER A 412 49.36 -18.40 -3.54
N GLU A 413 49.92 -19.16 -4.48
CA GLU A 413 49.62 -19.06 -5.91
C GLU A 413 48.10 -19.14 -6.22
N LEU A 414 47.35 -19.85 -5.38
CA LEU A 414 45.88 -19.93 -5.38
C LEU A 414 45.20 -18.58 -5.13
N GLU A 415 45.71 -17.76 -4.22
CA GLU A 415 45.15 -16.43 -3.93
C GLU A 415 45.36 -15.47 -5.10
N VAL A 416 46.50 -15.58 -5.79
CA VAL A 416 46.80 -14.81 -7.00
C VAL A 416 45.83 -15.19 -8.12
N ILE A 417 45.57 -16.49 -8.32
CA ILE A 417 44.64 -17.00 -9.33
C ILE A 417 43.20 -16.52 -9.04
N LEU A 418 42.76 -16.56 -7.78
CA LEU A 418 41.42 -16.14 -7.38
C LEU A 418 41.22 -14.61 -7.47
N ARG A 419 42.25 -13.80 -7.21
CA ARG A 419 42.20 -12.35 -7.46
C ARG A 419 42.15 -12.03 -8.96
N ARG A 420 42.90 -12.76 -9.79
CA ARG A 420 42.88 -12.58 -11.25
C ARG A 420 41.51 -12.89 -11.86
N ARG A 421 40.87 -13.99 -11.42
CA ARG A 421 39.50 -14.33 -11.85
C ARG A 421 38.47 -13.28 -11.42
N ARG A 422 38.60 -12.72 -10.21
CA ARG A 422 37.72 -11.64 -9.75
C ARG A 422 37.88 -10.35 -10.55
N LYS A 423 39.12 -10.01 -10.95
CA LYS A 423 39.35 -8.86 -11.84
C LYS A 423 38.79 -9.11 -13.25
N GLN A 424 38.97 -10.29 -13.81
CA GLN A 424 38.41 -10.64 -15.14
C GLN A 424 36.88 -10.65 -15.18
N ALA A 425 36.20 -10.83 -14.05
CA ALA A 425 34.73 -10.79 -13.99
C ALA A 425 34.16 -9.36 -13.86
N CYS A 426 34.99 -8.33 -13.67
CA CYS A 426 34.54 -6.97 -13.38
C CYS A 426 34.90 -5.90 -14.44
N ASP A 427 35.50 -6.26 -15.57
CA ASP A 427 35.77 -5.30 -16.67
C ASP A 427 34.75 -5.47 -17.81
N PRO A 428 33.80 -4.54 -18.00
CA PRO A 428 33.00 -4.44 -19.22
C PRO A 428 33.71 -3.52 -20.21
N GLU A 429 34.58 -4.06 -21.06
CA GLU A 429 35.11 -3.31 -22.20
C GLU A 429 34.17 -3.40 -23.42
N THR A 430 33.40 -2.34 -23.56
CA THR A 430 33.10 -1.60 -24.79
C THR A 430 33.99 -1.94 -26.00
N GLY A 431 33.38 -2.31 -27.13
CA GLY A 431 34.06 -2.40 -28.42
C GLY A 431 33.15 -2.96 -29.52
N GLY A 432 32.47 -2.07 -30.25
CA GLY A 432 31.60 -2.45 -31.36
C GLY A 432 32.36 -2.80 -32.63
N GLU A 433 31.81 -3.72 -33.42
CA GLU A 433 32.08 -3.82 -34.85
C GLU A 433 30.76 -3.96 -35.62
N VAL A 434 30.62 -3.05 -36.57
CA VAL A 434 29.52 -2.86 -37.51
C VAL A 434 29.70 -3.85 -38.66
N PHE A 435 28.70 -4.65 -38.98
CA PHE A 435 28.59 -5.32 -40.28
C PHE A 435 27.20 -5.06 -40.88
N TYR A 436 27.16 -4.18 -41.89
CA TYR A 436 26.03 -3.99 -42.78
C TYR A 436 25.94 -5.19 -43.75
N GLY A 437 24.90 -6.01 -43.59
CA GLY A 437 24.48 -7.03 -44.55
C GLY A 437 23.24 -6.56 -45.31
N LYS A 438 23.46 -6.03 -46.51
CA LYS A 438 22.46 -5.55 -47.46
C LYS A 438 21.68 -6.73 -48.05
N GLN A 439 20.36 -6.70 -47.98
CA GLN A 439 19.48 -7.57 -48.75
C GLN A 439 18.52 -6.69 -49.56
N ILE A 440 18.43 -7.03 -50.85
CA ILE A 440 17.72 -6.37 -51.97
C ILE A 440 18.52 -5.27 -52.69
#